data_AF-A0AAW7QB51-F1
#
_entry.id   AF-A0AAW7QB51-F1
#
_cell.length_a   1.000
_cell.length_b   1.000
_cell.length_c   1.000
_cell.angle_alpha   90.00
_cell.angle_beta   90.00
_cell.angle_gamma   90.00
#
_symmetry.space_group_name_H-M   'P 1'
#
loop_
_entity.id
_entity.type
_entity.pdbx_description
1 polymer ?
#
loop_
_entity_poly.entity_id
_entity_poly.type
_entity_poly.pdbx_seq_one_letter_code
_entity_poly.pdbx_strand_id
1 'polypeptide(L)'
;MKKIFLGLAIVIIVIGAICLGLRSTVNSKIQSKVEELNKNGFLVSHEHSFDHYQTIGKGKIEIIYPDKVASYLFSKIEDEDTKKSLEKQYNLLDRATKDRVFEGITFDYNFVMNNISSKLDLDLYLTNLSQRTMYKLEQTYSYAPQTNWLKPLLENKKIHLNIDENKNFKLDDINITIPNDSFITIRGVHGTQNNIKVALLKIADVYDDSYTKGSLLIDNLAFDYSSQKEKKSSKLDIENLEFMDYTNVVSIKNLILDSQSLQDKDNISGNSKISFDELNIVKDNKLYLTNSSKNIGLNKTSLDIAFDKIPYKKYEEMLSSISDKDFLQKYDDFMKAVSQNGFQMTINGASNNFKIDENKYFNTLKFNSTFKMNQKFDSMNNIKSIKDIFEVAKATLDIDADSVKSLSSLLKDEEFKAIDIENNQKRFEIELKDDGLYFNSKKFLDQKDLEFSSLNTLGTSVLAENGKVVSSYELVDKNLLRVTFKYTTNLENVTAGGLAVSFPQFKDASKIKAHNTKSFDKIDYYKGGQEIYSGMLGKNVKAEYLMVEGWDKNWTDTKQEKEFSLDIDISELKKDYSYLEINLRGGSLNENVATTSPKYSEIVPNESQSFTTDQQSYPVNIADIYLLDLKLDKK
;
A
#
# COMPACT_ATOMS: atom_id res chain seq x y z
N MET A 1 14.14 3.42 4.48
CA MET A 1 13.49 2.98 5.75
C MET A 1 13.28 1.46 5.85
N LYS A 2 12.66 0.76 4.89
CA LYS A 2 12.52 -0.73 4.92
C LYS A 2 13.83 -1.51 5.20
N LYS A 3 14.97 -1.01 4.73
CA LYS A 3 16.29 -1.66 4.88
C LYS A 3 16.94 -1.48 6.27
N ILE A 4 16.52 -0.47 7.04
CA ILE A 4 17.06 -0.18 8.40
C ILE A 4 16.32 -1.04 9.44
N PHE A 5 15.01 -1.19 9.29
CA PHE A 5 14.19 -2.08 10.14
C PHE A 5 14.59 -3.56 10.04
N LEU A 6 14.96 -4.02 8.83
CA LEU A 6 15.46 -5.39 8.64
C LEU A 6 16.78 -5.64 9.39
N GLY A 7 17.66 -4.62 9.44
CA GLY A 7 18.92 -4.67 10.18
C GLY A 7 18.70 -4.80 11.68
N LEU A 8 17.72 -4.07 12.24
CA LEU A 8 17.38 -4.12 13.67
C LEU A 8 16.72 -5.45 14.07
N ALA A 9 15.85 -6.00 13.22
CA ALA A 9 15.23 -7.31 13.43
C ALA A 9 16.26 -8.46 13.39
N ILE A 10 17.22 -8.42 12.47
CA ILE A 10 18.27 -9.44 12.36
C ILE A 10 19.29 -9.32 13.51
N VAL A 11 19.57 -8.11 14.01
CA VAL A 11 20.33 -7.90 15.25
C VAL A 11 19.67 -8.65 16.43
N ILE A 12 18.35 -8.59 16.58
CA ILE A 12 17.61 -9.33 17.61
C ILE A 12 17.68 -10.86 17.39
N ILE A 13 17.65 -11.33 16.14
CA ILE A 13 17.80 -12.77 15.79
C ILE A 13 19.22 -13.28 16.08
N VAL A 14 20.26 -12.48 15.76
CA VAL A 14 21.66 -12.77 16.08
C VAL A 14 21.83 -12.97 17.58
N ILE A 15 21.21 -12.10 18.36
CA ILE A 15 21.19 -12.17 19.82
C ILE A 15 20.51 -13.46 20.33
N GLY A 16 19.36 -13.84 19.76
CA GLY A 16 18.64 -15.06 20.15
C GLY A 16 19.42 -16.36 19.90
N ALA A 17 20.26 -16.43 18.86
CA ALA A 17 21.01 -17.64 18.52
C ALA A 17 22.34 -17.81 19.28
N ILE A 18 22.86 -16.74 19.88
CA ILE A 18 24.02 -16.81 20.78
C ILE A 18 23.69 -17.63 22.05
N CYS A 19 22.40 -17.73 22.42
CA CYS A 19 21.92 -18.28 23.69
C CYS A 19 21.76 -19.82 23.80
N LEU A 20 22.34 -20.63 22.89
CA LEU A 20 22.21 -22.10 22.96
C LEU A 20 23.49 -22.82 23.40
N GLY A 21 23.50 -23.29 24.66
CA GLY A 21 24.16 -24.53 25.10
C GLY A 21 25.32 -24.40 26.09
N LEU A 22 25.08 -24.53 27.41
CA LEU A 22 26.12 -24.74 28.41
C LEU A 22 25.71 -25.82 29.44
N ARG A 23 26.41 -26.97 29.49
CA ARG A 23 26.57 -27.82 30.71
C ARG A 23 27.59 -28.99 30.62
N SER A 24 28.77 -28.81 31.23
CA SER A 24 29.88 -29.75 31.60
C SER A 24 31.25 -29.35 31.05
N THR A 25 32.19 -29.12 31.98
CA THR A 25 33.42 -28.31 31.90
C THR A 25 33.20 -27.00 31.14
N VAL A 26 32.74 -25.99 31.88
CA VAL A 26 32.39 -24.66 31.39
C VAL A 26 33.42 -24.12 30.38
N ASN A 27 34.72 -24.33 30.61
CA ASN A 27 35.78 -23.95 29.67
C ASN A 27 35.69 -24.66 28.30
N SER A 28 35.58 -25.99 28.26
CA SER A 28 35.51 -26.73 27.00
C SER A 28 34.24 -26.40 26.20
N LYS A 29 33.15 -26.05 26.89
CA LYS A 29 31.90 -25.65 26.23
C LYS A 29 31.91 -24.23 25.71
N ILE A 30 32.49 -23.29 26.45
CA ILE A 30 32.72 -21.94 25.97
C ILE A 30 33.61 -21.98 24.72
N GLN A 31 34.73 -22.70 24.76
CA GLN A 31 35.62 -22.84 23.60
C GLN A 31 34.93 -23.51 22.41
N SER A 32 34.20 -24.61 22.64
CA SER A 32 33.40 -25.24 21.59
C SER A 32 32.36 -24.30 20.99
N LYS A 33 31.77 -23.41 21.80
CA LYS A 33 30.78 -22.45 21.31
C LYS A 33 31.43 -21.32 20.50
N VAL A 34 32.57 -20.81 20.96
CA VAL A 34 33.40 -19.85 20.22
C VAL A 34 33.81 -20.43 18.87
N GLU A 35 34.25 -21.69 18.82
CA GLU A 35 34.57 -22.38 17.57
C GLU A 35 33.35 -22.58 16.67
N GLU A 36 32.19 -22.95 17.21
CA GLU A 36 30.92 -23.04 16.47
C GLU A 36 30.59 -21.70 15.80
N LEU A 37 30.63 -20.60 16.55
CA LEU A 37 30.34 -19.26 16.03
C LEU A 37 31.37 -18.83 14.97
N ASN A 38 32.67 -19.05 15.22
CA ASN A 38 33.72 -18.72 14.25
C ASN A 38 33.57 -19.50 12.93
N LYS A 39 33.21 -20.79 12.98
CA LYS A 39 32.93 -21.60 11.78
C LYS A 39 31.71 -21.09 10.99
N ASN A 40 30.75 -20.50 11.69
CA ASN A 40 29.50 -19.98 11.14
C ASN A 40 29.54 -18.49 10.76
N GLY A 41 30.74 -17.93 10.62
CA GLY A 41 30.94 -16.62 10.01
C GLY A 41 30.97 -15.44 10.96
N PHE A 42 31.03 -15.71 12.27
CA PHE A 42 31.37 -14.71 13.27
C PHE A 42 32.89 -14.63 13.47
N LEU A 43 33.35 -13.51 14.03
CA LEU A 43 34.65 -13.39 14.67
C LEU A 43 34.41 -13.15 16.16
N VAL A 44 34.85 -14.09 16.99
CA VAL A 44 34.63 -14.05 18.43
C VAL A 44 35.95 -13.88 19.17
N SER A 45 36.07 -12.78 19.92
CA SER A 45 37.09 -12.62 20.96
C SER A 45 36.47 -12.96 22.32
N HIS A 46 37.25 -13.60 23.18
CA HIS A 46 36.74 -14.10 24.45
C HIS A 46 37.83 -14.19 25.52
N GLU A 47 37.51 -13.68 26.70
CA GLU A 47 38.27 -13.84 27.93
C GLU A 47 37.31 -14.28 29.05
N HIS A 48 37.73 -15.24 29.88
CA HIS A 48 36.95 -15.60 31.07
C HIS A 48 37.86 -15.95 32.24
N SER A 49 37.25 -15.89 33.43
CA SER A 49 37.86 -16.32 34.68
C SER A 49 36.94 -17.31 35.39
N PHE A 50 37.55 -18.22 36.14
CA PHE A 50 36.86 -19.21 36.95
C PHE A 50 37.07 -18.93 38.43
N ASP A 51 35.97 -18.86 39.15
CA ASP A 51 35.94 -19.00 40.60
C ASP A 51 35.10 -20.24 40.98
N HIS A 52 35.21 -20.69 42.23
CA HIS A 52 34.55 -21.91 42.72
C HIS A 52 33.03 -21.88 42.51
N TYR A 53 32.41 -20.71 42.63
CA TYR A 53 30.96 -20.54 42.57
C TYR A 53 30.45 -19.85 41.29
N GLN A 54 31.32 -19.18 40.54
CA GLN A 54 30.93 -18.37 39.38
C GLN A 54 31.95 -18.46 38.25
N THR A 55 31.46 -18.37 37.01
CA THR A 55 32.26 -18.08 35.82
C THR A 55 31.87 -16.72 35.30
N ILE A 56 32.88 -15.86 35.10
CA ILE A 56 32.69 -14.52 34.53
C ILE A 56 33.44 -14.48 33.21
N GLY A 57 32.73 -14.15 32.14
CA GLY A 57 33.30 -14.01 30.80
C GLY A 57 32.99 -12.66 30.18
N LYS A 58 33.86 -12.22 29.27
CA LYS A 58 33.66 -11.03 28.45
C LYS A 58 34.28 -11.23 27.08
N GLY A 59 33.85 -10.46 26.09
CA GLY A 59 34.40 -10.56 24.75
C GLY A 59 33.68 -9.71 23.73
N LYS A 60 33.91 -10.02 22.46
CA LYS A 60 33.25 -9.38 21.32
C LYS A 60 32.83 -10.42 20.30
N ILE A 61 31.70 -10.18 19.64
CA ILE A 61 31.20 -10.97 18.51
C ILE A 61 30.98 -10.01 17.35
N GLU A 62 31.67 -10.25 16.24
CA GLU A 62 31.54 -9.48 15.00
C GLU A 62 31.01 -10.37 13.87
N ILE A 63 30.15 -9.85 13.01
CA ILE A 63 29.68 -10.54 11.80
C ILE A 63 30.68 -10.33 10.67
N ILE A 64 31.37 -11.39 10.24
CA ILE A 64 32.33 -11.35 9.12
C ILE A 64 31.70 -11.86 7.82
N TYR A 65 30.87 -12.90 7.89
CA TYR A 65 30.24 -13.50 6.72
C TYR A 65 28.71 -13.56 6.88
N PRO A 66 27.98 -12.52 6.42
CA PRO A 66 26.53 -12.41 6.59
C PRO A 66 25.75 -13.66 6.16
N ASP A 67 26.07 -14.25 5.01
CA ASP A 67 25.37 -15.44 4.50
C ASP A 67 25.54 -16.67 5.39
N LYS A 68 26.74 -16.88 5.95
CA LYS A 68 27.00 -17.99 6.87
C LYS A 68 26.27 -17.77 8.20
N VAL A 69 26.30 -16.53 8.69
CA VAL A 69 25.58 -16.15 9.91
C VAL A 69 24.09 -16.36 9.72
N ALA A 70 23.49 -15.81 8.66
CA ALA A 70 22.06 -15.98 8.37
C ALA A 70 21.67 -17.47 8.29
N SER A 71 22.43 -18.29 7.54
CA SER A 71 22.20 -19.74 7.44
C SER A 71 22.24 -20.42 8.81
N TYR A 72 23.22 -20.06 9.65
CA TYR A 72 23.33 -20.57 11.01
C TYR A 72 22.13 -20.16 11.87
N LEU A 73 21.69 -18.90 11.81
CA LEU A 73 20.52 -18.41 12.54
C LEU A 73 19.24 -19.14 12.12
N PHE A 74 19.01 -19.28 10.80
CA PHE A 74 17.86 -20.00 10.27
C PHE A 74 17.86 -21.47 10.68
N SER A 75 19.04 -22.10 10.79
CA SER A 75 19.14 -23.49 11.29
C SER A 75 18.69 -23.68 12.74
N LYS A 76 18.59 -22.60 13.54
CA LYS A 76 18.10 -22.64 14.93
C LYS A 76 16.60 -22.40 15.04
N ILE A 77 15.90 -22.14 13.94
CA ILE A 77 14.45 -21.96 13.90
C ILE A 77 13.79 -23.34 13.79
N GLU A 78 12.99 -23.72 14.79
CA GLU A 78 12.30 -25.02 14.83
C GLU A 78 11.12 -25.09 13.84
N ASP A 79 10.46 -23.96 13.60
CA ASP A 79 9.34 -23.85 12.65
C ASP A 79 9.86 -23.81 11.22
N GLU A 80 9.79 -24.96 10.52
CA GLU A 80 10.32 -25.12 9.15
C GLU A 80 9.68 -24.15 8.13
N ASP A 81 8.41 -23.78 8.30
CA ASP A 81 7.75 -22.82 7.40
C ASP A 81 8.32 -21.40 7.58
N THR A 82 8.46 -20.97 8.84
CA THR A 82 9.06 -19.69 9.21
C THR A 82 10.51 -19.62 8.73
N LYS A 83 11.27 -20.71 8.94
CA LYS A 83 12.63 -20.85 8.45
C LYS A 83 12.71 -20.67 6.94
N LYS A 84 11.92 -21.42 6.16
CA LYS A 84 11.89 -21.30 4.69
C LYS A 84 11.48 -19.91 4.21
N SER A 85 10.50 -19.29 4.86
CA SER A 85 10.05 -17.93 4.54
C SER A 85 11.18 -16.91 4.76
N LEU A 86 11.87 -16.97 5.90
CA LEU A 86 12.99 -16.08 6.20
C LEU A 86 14.18 -16.31 5.27
N GLU A 87 14.51 -17.56 4.97
CA GLU A 87 15.53 -17.93 3.98
C GLU A 87 15.21 -17.32 2.62
N LYS A 88 13.96 -17.47 2.14
CA LYS A 88 13.50 -16.89 0.88
C LYS A 88 13.64 -15.37 0.88
N GLN A 89 13.17 -14.67 1.92
CA GLN A 89 13.27 -13.22 2.01
C GLN A 89 14.72 -12.73 2.07
N TYR A 90 15.57 -13.41 2.83
CA TYR A 90 16.99 -13.09 2.90
C TYR A 90 17.68 -13.28 1.55
N ASN A 91 17.31 -14.32 0.80
CA ASN A 91 17.85 -14.62 -0.53
C ASN A 91 17.39 -13.64 -1.62
N LEU A 92 16.33 -12.85 -1.40
CA LEU A 92 15.95 -11.74 -2.29
C LEU A 92 16.95 -10.58 -2.23
N LEU A 93 17.78 -10.49 -1.19
CA LEU A 93 18.82 -9.48 -1.09
C LEU A 93 20.04 -9.90 -1.92
N ASP A 94 20.51 -9.02 -2.80
CA ASP A 94 21.80 -9.23 -3.46
C ASP A 94 22.95 -9.23 -2.43
N ARG A 95 24.06 -9.88 -2.79
CA ARG A 95 25.24 -10.00 -1.93
C ARG A 95 25.76 -8.64 -1.44
N ALA A 96 25.82 -7.64 -2.33
CA ALA A 96 26.32 -6.32 -1.99
C ALA A 96 25.45 -5.60 -0.93
N THR A 97 24.15 -5.87 -0.93
CA THR A 97 23.19 -5.35 0.04
C THR A 97 23.35 -6.07 1.38
N LYS A 98 23.51 -7.39 1.36
CA LYS A 98 23.78 -8.17 2.57
C LYS A 98 25.07 -7.71 3.26
N ASP A 99 26.17 -7.64 2.52
CA ASP A 99 27.46 -7.17 3.03
C ASP A 99 27.33 -5.73 3.59
N ARG A 100 26.66 -4.84 2.85
CA ARG A 100 26.44 -3.45 3.30
C ARG A 100 25.67 -3.34 4.61
N VAL A 101 24.70 -4.21 4.85
CA VAL A 101 23.80 -4.09 6.02
C VAL A 101 24.35 -4.85 7.22
N PHE A 102 25.03 -5.98 7.02
CA PHE A 102 25.35 -6.91 8.12
C PHE A 102 26.84 -7.06 8.43
N GLU A 103 27.73 -6.91 7.45
CA GLU A 103 29.17 -7.13 7.66
C GLU A 103 29.74 -6.06 8.61
N GLY A 104 30.37 -6.51 9.69
CA GLY A 104 31.00 -5.65 10.71
C GLY A 104 30.13 -5.28 11.91
N ILE A 105 28.85 -5.68 11.93
CA ILE A 105 28.03 -5.50 13.14
C ILE A 105 28.74 -6.19 14.30
N THR A 106 28.96 -5.45 15.38
CA THR A 106 29.73 -5.92 16.54
C THR A 106 28.94 -5.73 17.83
N PHE A 107 28.96 -6.78 18.65
CA PHE A 107 28.49 -6.76 20.01
C PHE A 107 29.64 -7.02 20.97
N ASP A 108 29.83 -6.12 21.93
CA ASP A 108 30.56 -6.48 23.15
C ASP A 108 29.62 -7.30 24.04
N TYR A 109 30.14 -8.30 24.74
CA TYR A 109 29.35 -9.08 25.69
C TYR A 109 30.10 -9.29 27.00
N ASN A 110 29.34 -9.44 28.08
CA ASN A 110 29.81 -10.04 29.33
C ASN A 110 28.74 -10.97 29.88
N PHE A 111 29.17 -12.01 30.58
CA PHE A 111 28.23 -12.89 31.27
C PHE A 111 28.74 -13.28 32.64
N VAL A 112 27.79 -13.54 33.53
CA VAL A 112 28.01 -14.16 34.82
C VAL A 112 27.19 -15.44 34.85
N MET A 113 27.87 -16.56 35.08
CA MET A 113 27.21 -17.86 35.23
C MET A 113 27.48 -18.42 36.62
N ASN A 114 26.43 -18.79 37.33
CA ASN A 114 26.57 -19.53 38.58
C ASN A 114 26.90 -21.00 38.27
N ASN A 115 28.02 -21.49 38.77
CA ASN A 115 28.52 -22.83 38.42
C ASN A 115 27.66 -23.95 39.02
N ILE A 116 26.93 -23.68 40.11
CA ILE A 116 26.07 -24.64 40.80
C ILE A 116 24.65 -24.62 40.23
N SER A 117 24.01 -23.44 40.21
CA SER A 117 22.64 -23.33 39.74
C SER A 117 22.52 -23.29 38.21
N SER A 118 23.63 -23.07 37.50
CA SER A 118 23.65 -22.82 36.05
C SER A 118 22.81 -21.62 35.61
N LYS A 119 22.52 -20.70 36.52
CA LYS A 119 21.91 -19.41 36.18
C LYS A 119 22.89 -18.62 35.34
N LEU A 120 22.40 -18.07 34.23
CA LEU A 120 23.18 -17.29 33.28
C LEU A 120 22.59 -15.89 33.23
N ASP A 121 23.46 -14.91 33.35
CA ASP A 121 23.15 -13.52 33.11
C ASP A 121 24.07 -13.04 31.98
N LEU A 122 23.51 -12.73 30.82
CA LEU A 122 24.25 -12.34 29.62
C LEU A 122 23.87 -10.91 29.21
N ASP A 123 24.87 -10.03 29.23
CA ASP A 123 24.77 -8.66 28.77
C ASP A 123 25.39 -8.53 27.38
N LEU A 124 24.65 -7.92 26.45
CA LEU A 124 25.05 -7.67 25.07
C LEU A 124 24.94 -6.18 24.77
N TYR A 125 26.01 -5.57 24.26
CA TYR A 125 26.08 -4.16 23.93
C TYR A 125 26.37 -4.00 22.45
N LEU A 126 25.47 -3.35 21.71
CA LEU A 126 25.75 -3.00 20.32
C LEU A 126 26.80 -1.88 20.29
N THR A 127 27.99 -2.19 19.78
CA THR A 127 29.14 -1.25 19.75
C THR A 127 29.47 -0.79 18.35
N ASN A 128 29.24 -1.60 17.31
CA ASN A 128 29.38 -1.17 15.92
C ASN A 128 28.19 -1.63 15.07
N LEU A 129 27.76 -0.77 14.16
CA LEU A 129 26.93 -1.16 13.02
C LEU A 129 27.81 -1.77 11.91
N SER A 130 27.24 -2.04 10.73
CA SER A 130 28.03 -2.54 9.61
C SER A 130 29.22 -1.62 9.27
N GLN A 131 30.32 -2.17 8.77
CA GLN A 131 31.53 -1.44 8.41
C GLN A 131 31.23 -0.23 7.51
N ARG A 132 30.35 -0.41 6.51
CA ARG A 132 29.95 0.69 5.61
C ARG A 132 29.13 1.77 6.32
N THR A 133 28.32 1.39 7.30
CA THR A 133 27.54 2.35 8.10
C THR A 133 28.47 3.10 9.05
N MET A 134 29.38 2.40 9.72
CA MET A 134 30.40 2.99 10.59
C MET A 134 31.30 3.96 9.82
N TYR A 135 31.80 3.57 8.64
CA TYR A 135 32.58 4.46 7.78
C TYR A 135 31.82 5.76 7.45
N LYS A 136 30.52 5.67 7.15
CA LYS A 136 29.68 6.85 6.91
C LYS A 136 29.48 7.72 8.16
N LEU A 137 29.34 7.10 9.34
CA LEU A 137 29.24 7.82 10.61
C LEU A 137 30.54 8.54 10.97
N GLU A 138 31.69 8.00 10.57
CA GLU A 138 33.00 8.60 10.79
C GLU A 138 33.29 9.78 9.85
N GLN A 139 32.64 9.82 8.69
CA GLN A 139 32.75 10.96 7.78
C GLN A 139 31.99 12.17 8.33
N THR A 140 32.74 13.07 8.98
CA THR A 140 32.22 14.36 9.44
C THR A 140 32.08 15.29 8.24
N TYR A 141 30.86 15.41 7.70
CA TYR A 141 30.56 16.41 6.67
C TYR A 141 30.29 17.76 7.35
N SER A 142 31.04 18.79 6.98
CA SER A 142 30.95 20.15 7.54
C SER A 142 29.57 20.81 7.39
N TYR A 143 28.73 20.33 6.47
CA TYR A 143 27.38 20.85 6.20
C TYR A 143 26.26 19.98 6.82
N ALA A 144 26.58 18.85 7.45
CA ALA A 144 25.61 17.94 8.06
C ALA A 144 26.12 17.35 9.40
N PRO A 145 26.38 18.19 10.42
CA PRO A 145 26.81 17.72 11.75
C PRO A 145 25.80 16.80 12.46
N GLN A 146 24.58 16.67 11.91
CA GLN A 146 23.46 15.87 12.41
C GLN A 146 23.64 14.36 12.29
N THR A 147 24.70 13.84 11.65
CA THR A 147 24.86 12.40 11.45
C THR A 147 25.65 11.68 12.55
N ASN A 148 26.29 12.42 13.47
CA ASN A 148 27.22 11.84 14.44
C ASN A 148 26.59 11.54 15.82
N TRP A 149 25.27 11.69 16.01
CA TRP A 149 24.62 11.40 17.31
C TRP A 149 24.65 9.91 17.68
N LEU A 150 24.70 9.02 16.68
CA LEU A 150 24.65 7.58 16.88
C LEU A 150 25.98 6.99 17.37
N LYS A 151 27.11 7.58 16.96
CA LYS A 151 28.44 7.09 17.33
C LYS A 151 28.70 7.16 18.85
N PRO A 152 28.44 8.28 19.55
CA PRO A 152 28.55 8.32 21.01
C PRO A 152 27.62 7.33 21.72
N LEU A 153 26.43 7.02 21.19
CA LEU A 153 25.54 6.02 21.80
C LEU A 153 26.16 4.62 21.75
N LEU A 154 26.73 4.26 20.60
CA LEU A 154 27.42 3.00 20.37
C LEU A 154 28.70 2.88 21.22
N GLU A 155 29.55 3.92 21.23
CA GLU A 155 30.79 3.97 22.00
C GLU A 155 30.53 3.92 23.52
N ASN A 156 29.48 4.59 24.00
CA ASN A 156 29.08 4.57 25.40
C ASN A 156 28.17 3.37 25.76
N LYS A 157 28.03 2.38 24.86
CA LYS A 157 27.30 1.13 25.10
C LYS A 157 25.86 1.34 25.57
N LYS A 158 25.18 2.36 25.04
CA LYS A 158 23.82 2.74 25.45
C LYS A 158 22.72 1.82 24.91
N ILE A 159 23.05 0.98 23.93
CA ILE A 159 22.15 -0.06 23.41
C ILE A 159 22.57 -1.37 24.07
N HIS A 160 21.99 -1.63 25.24
CA HIS A 160 22.33 -2.76 26.11
C HIS A 160 21.13 -3.68 26.30
N LEU A 161 21.34 -4.97 26.03
CA LEU A 161 20.34 -6.02 26.14
C LEU A 161 20.84 -7.10 27.10
N ASN A 162 20.05 -7.35 28.14
CA ASN A 162 20.26 -8.39 29.13
C ASN A 162 19.40 -9.62 28.81
N ILE A 163 19.94 -10.81 29.01
CA ILE A 163 19.29 -12.10 28.72
C ILE A 163 19.59 -13.12 29.81
N ASP A 164 18.55 -13.78 30.32
CA ASP A 164 18.66 -14.81 31.35
C ASP A 164 18.73 -16.25 30.80
N GLU A 165 18.89 -17.24 31.69
CA GLU A 165 18.92 -18.66 31.31
C GLU A 165 17.64 -19.19 30.65
N ASN A 166 16.51 -18.51 30.87
CA ASN A 166 15.21 -18.87 30.31
C ASN A 166 14.93 -18.14 28.99
N LYS A 167 15.91 -17.36 28.50
CA LYS A 167 15.81 -16.51 27.31
C LYS A 167 14.77 -15.40 27.45
N ASN A 168 14.49 -14.99 28.69
CA ASN A 168 13.84 -13.72 28.93
C ASN A 168 14.86 -12.63 28.63
N PHE A 169 14.42 -11.56 27.98
CA PHE A 169 15.30 -10.45 27.62
C PHE A 169 14.77 -9.12 28.17
N LYS A 170 15.68 -8.19 28.43
CA LYS A 170 15.38 -6.81 28.81
C LYS A 170 16.36 -5.86 28.15
N LEU A 171 15.85 -4.87 27.42
CA LEU A 171 16.65 -3.79 26.86
C LEU A 171 16.60 -2.60 27.81
N ASP A 172 17.75 -2.00 28.08
CA ASP A 172 17.84 -0.78 28.88
C ASP A 172 17.10 0.39 28.21
N ASP A 173 16.62 1.32 29.03
CA ASP A 173 15.91 2.50 28.53
C ASP A 173 16.82 3.35 27.64
N ILE A 174 16.35 3.61 26.42
CA ILE A 174 17.07 4.41 25.42
C ILE A 174 16.44 5.80 25.39
N ASN A 175 17.24 6.83 25.64
CA ASN A 175 16.85 8.23 25.45
C ASN A 175 17.89 8.88 24.53
N ILE A 176 17.44 9.39 23.40
CA ILE A 176 18.29 9.95 22.34
C ILE A 176 17.80 11.35 22.02
N THR A 177 18.74 12.27 21.90
CA THR A 177 18.52 13.60 21.35
C THR A 177 19.26 13.69 20.02
N ILE A 178 18.51 13.78 18.93
CA ILE A 178 19.05 14.11 17.61
C ILE A 178 19.00 15.64 17.51
N PRO A 179 20.16 16.34 17.46
CA PRO A 179 20.16 17.79 17.50
C PRO A 179 19.31 18.41 16.39
N ASN A 180 18.49 19.42 16.71
CA ASN A 180 17.59 20.12 15.79
C ASN A 180 16.65 19.23 14.95
N ASP A 181 16.38 17.99 15.37
CA ASP A 181 15.53 17.04 14.63
C ASP A 181 14.49 16.44 15.59
N SER A 182 14.85 15.42 16.37
CA SER A 182 13.90 14.72 17.25
C SER A 182 14.50 14.18 18.55
N PHE A 183 13.62 13.95 19.52
CA PHE A 183 13.85 13.15 20.72
C PHE A 183 13.25 11.76 20.53
N ILE A 184 14.03 10.71 20.79
CA ILE A 184 13.56 9.33 20.78
C ILE A 184 13.68 8.77 22.20
N THR A 185 12.58 8.24 22.73
CA THR A 185 12.51 7.59 24.04
C THR A 185 11.90 6.21 23.89
N ILE A 186 12.62 5.18 24.33
CA ILE A 186 12.14 3.80 24.38
C ILE A 186 12.37 3.31 25.81
N ARG A 187 11.31 2.85 26.49
CA ARG A 187 11.41 2.40 27.89
C ARG A 187 10.72 1.07 28.14
N GLY A 188 11.27 0.34 29.11
CA GLY A 188 10.67 -0.87 29.65
C GLY A 188 10.51 -1.98 28.61
N VAL A 189 11.45 -2.10 27.67
CA VAL A 189 11.42 -3.16 26.66
C VAL A 189 11.87 -4.48 27.28
N HIS A 190 10.99 -5.47 27.30
CA HIS A 190 11.28 -6.79 27.84
C HIS A 190 10.39 -7.86 27.20
N GLY A 191 10.78 -9.12 27.31
CA GLY A 191 10.00 -10.19 26.70
C GLY A 191 10.64 -11.56 26.81
N THR A 192 10.13 -12.48 25.99
CA THR A 192 10.55 -13.87 25.86
C THR A 192 10.66 -14.23 24.38
N GLN A 193 10.94 -15.49 24.06
CA GLN A 193 10.94 -15.95 22.66
C GLN A 193 9.58 -15.76 21.96
N ASN A 194 8.48 -15.70 22.74
CA ASN A 194 7.12 -15.69 22.24
C ASN A 194 6.42 -14.34 22.45
N ASN A 195 7.04 -13.38 23.14
CA ASN A 195 6.41 -12.09 23.37
C ASN A 195 7.41 -10.95 23.55
N ILE A 196 6.92 -9.73 23.31
CA ILE A 196 7.64 -8.49 23.58
C ILE A 196 6.66 -7.46 24.18
N LYS A 197 7.13 -6.75 25.19
CA LYS A 197 6.43 -5.64 25.83
C LYS A 197 7.29 -4.40 25.77
N VAL A 198 6.67 -3.26 25.49
CA VAL A 198 7.30 -1.94 25.44
C VAL A 198 6.40 -0.98 26.22
N ALA A 199 6.89 -0.48 27.36
CA ALA A 199 6.10 0.41 28.20
C ALA A 199 5.86 1.76 27.52
N LEU A 200 6.88 2.27 26.82
CA LEU A 200 6.81 3.55 26.12
C LEU A 200 7.70 3.54 24.88
N LEU A 201 7.14 3.93 23.74
CA LEU A 201 7.89 4.40 22.57
C LEU A 201 7.39 5.80 22.24
N LYS A 202 8.29 6.77 22.29
CA LYS A 202 8.00 8.16 21.96
C LYS A 202 9.04 8.72 20.99
N ILE A 203 8.57 9.33 19.92
CA ILE A 203 9.36 10.17 19.02
C ILE A 203 8.70 11.54 19.02
N ALA A 204 9.45 12.61 19.25
CA ALA A 204 8.91 13.96 19.24
C ALA A 204 9.91 14.92 18.62
N ASP A 205 9.45 15.85 17.81
CA ASP A 205 10.31 16.86 17.21
C ASP A 205 10.89 17.80 18.27
N VAL A 206 12.10 18.33 18.00
CA VAL A 206 12.79 19.23 18.92
C VAL A 206 12.12 20.61 18.99
N TYR A 207 11.52 21.04 17.89
CA TYR A 207 10.85 22.33 17.78
C TYR A 207 9.36 22.18 18.12
N ASP A 208 8.95 22.84 19.21
CA ASP A 208 7.53 22.98 19.58
C ASP A 208 6.97 24.30 19.02
N ASP A 209 7.11 24.50 17.71
CA ASP A 209 6.48 25.62 17.00
C ASP A 209 5.28 25.15 16.15
N SER A 210 4.43 26.11 15.77
CA SER A 210 3.17 25.82 15.08
C SER A 210 3.32 25.24 13.66
N TYR A 211 4.55 25.09 13.13
CA TYR A 211 4.81 24.67 11.76
C TYR A 211 5.61 23.38 11.64
N THR A 212 6.26 22.95 12.73
CA THR A 212 7.17 21.79 12.74
C THR A 212 6.82 20.74 13.80
N LYS A 213 5.75 20.94 14.58
CA LYS A 213 5.36 20.02 15.65
C LYS A 213 4.93 18.65 15.10
N GLY A 214 5.72 17.62 15.35
CA GLY A 214 5.37 16.22 15.13
C GLY A 214 5.71 15.34 16.32
N SER A 215 4.86 14.35 16.60
CA SER A 215 5.17 13.30 17.57
C SER A 215 4.44 11.99 17.29
N LEU A 216 5.08 10.88 17.64
CA LEU A 216 4.49 9.56 17.77
C LEU A 216 4.64 9.10 19.22
N LEU A 217 3.55 8.67 19.84
CA LEU A 217 3.52 8.09 21.17
C LEU A 217 2.82 6.73 21.11
N ILE A 218 3.45 5.72 21.69
CA ILE A 218 2.90 4.38 21.89
C ILE A 218 3.10 4.03 23.36
N ASP A 219 2.01 3.92 24.10
CA ASP A 219 2.03 3.50 25.50
C ASP A 219 1.59 2.04 25.62
N ASN A 220 2.35 1.28 26.42
CA ASN A 220 2.06 -0.11 26.78
C ASN A 220 1.71 -0.99 25.58
N LEU A 221 2.68 -1.16 24.68
CA LEU A 221 2.61 -2.14 23.61
C LEU A 221 2.95 -3.53 24.16
N ALA A 222 2.12 -4.52 23.84
CA ALA A 222 2.41 -5.93 24.06
C ALA A 222 2.13 -6.70 22.76
N PHE A 223 3.06 -7.55 22.37
CA PHE A 223 2.89 -8.47 21.26
C PHE A 223 3.19 -9.89 21.72
N ASP A 224 2.24 -10.79 21.51
CA ASP A 224 2.35 -12.22 21.78
C ASP A 224 2.24 -13.01 20.47
N TYR A 225 3.05 -14.06 20.34
CA TYR A 225 3.06 -14.99 19.22
C TYR A 225 3.17 -16.43 19.70
N SER A 226 2.43 -17.33 19.05
CA SER A 226 2.51 -18.76 19.29
C SER A 226 2.45 -19.49 17.95
N SER A 227 3.44 -20.35 17.70
CA SER A 227 3.40 -21.33 16.61
C SER A 227 3.34 -22.74 17.20
N GLN A 228 2.28 -23.46 16.87
CA GLN A 228 2.16 -24.90 17.03
C GLN A 228 1.96 -25.52 15.64
N LYS A 229 2.30 -26.80 15.47
CA LYS A 229 2.38 -27.48 14.17
C LYS A 229 1.31 -27.08 13.13
N GLU A 230 0.04 -27.04 13.54
CA GLU A 230 -1.09 -26.71 12.65
C GLU A 230 -1.77 -25.38 13.02
N LYS A 231 -1.35 -24.72 14.11
CA LYS A 231 -2.03 -23.52 14.62
C LYS A 231 -1.01 -22.42 14.91
N LYS A 232 -1.22 -21.27 14.27
CA LYS A 232 -0.42 -20.06 14.51
C LYS A 232 -1.35 -18.97 15.03
N SER A 233 -0.92 -18.22 16.04
CA SER A 233 -1.69 -17.11 16.59
C SER A 233 -0.78 -15.94 16.97
N SER A 234 -1.27 -14.73 16.77
CA SER A 234 -0.58 -13.49 17.15
C SER A 234 -1.56 -12.49 17.72
N LYS A 235 -1.14 -11.77 18.76
CA LYS A 235 -1.93 -10.70 19.38
C LYS A 235 -1.05 -9.48 19.62
N LEU A 236 -1.47 -8.33 19.11
CA LEU A 236 -0.91 -7.02 19.41
C LEU A 236 -1.92 -6.24 20.24
N ASP A 237 -1.52 -5.78 21.42
CA ASP A 237 -2.27 -4.87 22.26
C ASP A 237 -1.48 -3.56 22.40
N ILE A 238 -2.12 -2.42 22.19
CA ILE A 238 -1.57 -1.07 22.41
C ILE A 238 -2.59 -0.27 23.22
N GLU A 239 -2.22 0.17 24.42
CA GLU A 239 -3.13 0.91 25.29
C GLU A 239 -3.44 2.30 24.72
N ASN A 240 -2.40 3.05 24.33
CA ASN A 240 -2.57 4.34 23.66
C ASN A 240 -1.61 4.47 22.48
N LEU A 241 -2.16 4.85 21.33
CA LEU A 241 -1.40 5.24 20.14
C LEU A 241 -1.81 6.66 19.79
N GLU A 242 -0.86 7.59 19.84
CA GLU A 242 -1.07 8.98 19.44
C GLU A 242 -0.05 9.37 18.36
N PHE A 243 -0.55 9.94 17.28
CA PHE A 243 0.24 10.59 16.25
C PHE A 243 -0.20 12.05 16.17
N MET A 244 0.76 12.95 16.19
CA MET A 244 0.53 14.38 16.02
C MET A 244 1.45 14.88 14.90
N ASP A 245 0.91 15.70 14.04
CA ASP A 245 1.66 16.60 13.15
C ASP A 245 1.15 18.04 13.36
N TYR A 246 1.68 18.99 12.59
CA TYR A 246 1.37 20.41 12.74
C TYR A 246 -0.09 20.78 12.40
N THR A 247 -0.85 19.87 11.79
CA THR A 247 -2.26 20.02 11.40
C THR A 247 -3.19 18.95 11.94
N ASN A 248 -2.70 17.81 12.42
CA ASN A 248 -3.52 16.65 12.76
C ASN A 248 -3.08 16.03 14.08
N VAL A 249 -4.05 15.62 14.89
CA VAL A 249 -3.85 14.72 16.03
C VAL A 249 -4.73 13.51 15.80
N VAL A 250 -4.13 12.32 15.75
CA VAL A 250 -4.82 11.03 15.67
C VAL A 250 -4.52 10.27 16.94
N SER A 251 -5.55 9.84 17.64
CA SER A 251 -5.44 9.08 18.88
C SER A 251 -6.30 7.84 18.83
N ILE A 252 -5.74 6.70 19.21
CA ILE A 252 -6.43 5.42 19.32
C ILE A 252 -6.19 4.85 20.72
N LYS A 253 -7.27 4.48 21.41
CA LYS A 253 -7.20 3.82 22.72
C LYS A 253 -7.57 2.34 22.60
N ASN A 254 -6.80 1.52 23.31
CA ASN A 254 -6.95 0.07 23.42
C ASN A 254 -7.05 -0.61 22.04
N LEU A 255 -6.08 -0.34 21.17
CA LEU A 255 -5.98 -1.01 19.88
C LEU A 255 -5.54 -2.46 20.09
N ILE A 256 -6.34 -3.39 19.58
CA ILE A 256 -6.09 -4.82 19.63
C ILE A 256 -6.12 -5.36 18.19
N LEU A 257 -5.06 -6.07 17.79
CA LEU A 257 -5.03 -6.91 16.60
C LEU A 257 -4.84 -8.36 17.04
N ASP A 258 -5.84 -9.21 16.82
CA ASP A 258 -5.81 -10.63 17.18
C ASP A 258 -5.99 -11.46 15.90
N SER A 259 -5.02 -12.30 15.59
CA SER A 259 -5.03 -13.14 14.39
C SER A 259 -4.72 -14.58 14.73
N GLN A 260 -5.44 -15.48 14.08
CA GLN A 260 -5.34 -16.92 14.26
C GLN A 260 -5.40 -17.58 12.89
N SER A 261 -4.57 -18.59 12.67
CA SER A 261 -4.64 -19.43 11.49
C SER A 261 -4.54 -20.90 11.87
N LEU A 262 -5.33 -21.72 11.19
CA LEU A 262 -5.24 -23.17 11.21
C LEU A 262 -4.76 -23.61 9.82
N GLN A 263 -3.68 -24.38 9.78
CA GLN A 263 -3.11 -24.95 8.57
C GLN A 263 -3.15 -26.47 8.72
N ASP A 264 -4.01 -27.12 7.95
CA ASP A 264 -3.99 -28.57 7.78
C ASP A 264 -3.14 -28.95 6.55
N LYS A 265 -3.12 -30.24 6.16
CA LYS A 265 -2.29 -30.71 5.04
C LYS A 265 -2.65 -30.11 3.69
N ASP A 266 -3.89 -29.69 3.51
CA ASP A 266 -4.45 -29.27 2.24
C ASP A 266 -4.86 -27.79 2.26
N ASN A 267 -5.28 -27.27 3.42
CA ASN A 267 -5.98 -25.99 3.55
C ASN A 267 -5.43 -25.08 4.66
N ILE A 268 -5.64 -23.78 4.47
CA ILE A 268 -5.56 -22.76 5.51
C ILE A 268 -6.94 -22.17 5.77
N SER A 269 -7.26 -22.03 7.04
CA SER A 269 -8.36 -21.21 7.55
C SER A 269 -7.78 -20.15 8.48
N GLY A 270 -8.43 -19.00 8.58
CA GLY A 270 -7.94 -17.92 9.42
C GLY A 270 -9.04 -17.02 9.93
N ASN A 271 -8.80 -16.39 11.07
CA ASN A 271 -9.59 -15.30 11.62
C ASN A 271 -8.64 -14.17 12.01
N SER A 272 -8.98 -12.94 11.66
CA SER A 272 -8.28 -11.75 12.12
C SER A 272 -9.28 -10.71 12.58
N LYS A 273 -9.06 -10.17 13.77
CA LYS A 273 -9.87 -9.14 14.40
C LYS A 273 -9.02 -7.92 14.72
N ILE A 274 -9.46 -6.76 14.24
CA ILE A 274 -8.99 -5.45 14.72
C ILE A 274 -10.08 -4.83 15.58
N SER A 275 -9.73 -4.28 16.74
CA SER A 275 -10.67 -3.52 17.57
C SER A 275 -10.01 -2.41 18.36
N PHE A 276 -10.78 -1.38 18.69
CA PHE A 276 -10.36 -0.26 19.55
C PHE A 276 -11.54 0.36 20.29
N ASP A 277 -11.28 0.92 21.47
CA ASP A 277 -12.32 1.55 22.28
C ASP A 277 -12.67 2.96 21.81
N GLU A 278 -11.68 3.70 21.35
CA GLU A 278 -11.83 5.08 20.89
C GLU A 278 -10.83 5.39 19.78
N LEU A 279 -11.32 6.00 18.70
CA LEU A 279 -10.52 6.69 17.68
C LEU A 279 -10.99 8.14 17.66
N ASN A 280 -10.06 9.07 17.79
CA ASN A 280 -10.32 10.50 17.70
C ASN A 280 -9.27 11.14 16.78
N ILE A 281 -9.76 11.83 15.76
CA ILE A 281 -8.95 12.58 14.79
C ILE A 281 -9.33 14.05 14.91
N VAL A 282 -8.38 14.90 15.24
CA VAL A 282 -8.55 16.35 15.29
C VAL A 282 -7.69 16.96 14.19
N LYS A 283 -8.33 17.62 13.22
CA LYS A 283 -7.66 18.42 12.21
C LYS A 283 -7.71 19.89 12.60
N ASP A 284 -6.56 20.48 12.88
CA ASP A 284 -6.37 21.89 13.20
C ASP A 284 -5.88 22.65 11.96
N ASN A 285 -6.76 23.48 11.38
CA ASN A 285 -6.50 24.25 10.16
C ASN A 285 -5.79 25.61 10.42
N LYS A 286 -4.99 25.72 11.49
CA LYS A 286 -4.28 26.95 11.86
C LYS A 286 -3.45 27.59 10.74
N LEU A 287 -2.93 26.80 9.80
CA LEU A 287 -2.16 27.32 8.65
C LEU A 287 -2.96 28.17 7.67
N TYR A 288 -4.29 28.05 7.63
CA TYR A 288 -5.15 28.73 6.66
C TYR A 288 -5.97 29.89 7.25
N LEU A 289 -5.69 30.34 8.48
CA LEU A 289 -6.47 31.40 9.15
C LEU A 289 -7.99 31.11 9.19
N THR A 290 -8.39 29.84 9.10
CA THR A 290 -9.78 29.41 9.22
C THR A 290 -9.97 28.77 10.59
N ASN A 291 -10.93 29.27 11.37
CA ASN A 291 -11.24 28.77 12.71
C ASN A 291 -11.96 27.40 12.71
N SER A 292 -11.89 26.63 11.63
CA SER A 292 -12.60 25.35 11.53
C SER A 292 -11.67 24.19 11.88
N SER A 293 -11.69 23.76 13.14
CA SER A 293 -11.18 22.44 13.51
C SER A 293 -12.21 21.38 13.14
N LYS A 294 -11.79 20.28 12.51
CA LYS A 294 -12.66 19.11 12.33
C LYS A 294 -12.31 18.02 13.32
N ASN A 295 -13.26 17.56 14.11
CA ASN A 295 -13.11 16.42 15.01
C ASN A 295 -13.86 15.21 14.43
N ILE A 296 -13.21 14.07 14.28
CA ILE A 296 -13.84 12.82 13.89
C ILE A 296 -13.68 11.82 15.03
N GLY A 297 -14.80 11.28 15.52
CA GLY A 297 -14.82 10.33 16.64
C GLY A 297 -15.52 9.02 16.29
N LEU A 298 -14.93 7.91 16.72
CA LEU A 298 -15.48 6.55 16.63
C LEU A 298 -15.23 5.81 17.95
N ASN A 299 -16.20 5.04 18.44
CA ASN A 299 -16.06 4.30 19.69
C ASN A 299 -16.40 2.81 19.52
N LYS A 300 -15.79 1.97 20.35
CA LYS A 300 -16.05 0.51 20.44
C LYS A 300 -16.15 -0.13 19.06
N THR A 301 -15.12 0.10 18.25
CA THR A 301 -15.09 -0.35 16.86
C THR A 301 -14.37 -1.69 16.78
N SER A 302 -14.91 -2.60 15.98
CA SER A 302 -14.26 -3.87 15.66
C SER A 302 -14.55 -4.29 14.23
N LEU A 303 -13.58 -4.95 13.59
CA LEU A 303 -13.72 -5.64 12.31
C LEU A 303 -13.09 -7.03 12.45
N ASP A 304 -13.87 -8.07 12.19
CA ASP A 304 -13.49 -9.48 12.18
C ASP A 304 -13.59 -9.99 10.74
N ILE A 305 -12.51 -10.57 10.24
CA ILE A 305 -12.42 -11.20 8.93
C ILE A 305 -12.03 -12.65 9.17
N ALA A 306 -12.91 -13.56 8.80
CA ALA A 306 -12.63 -14.98 8.82
C ALA A 306 -12.74 -15.56 7.40
N PHE A 307 -11.85 -16.48 7.08
CA PHE A 307 -11.84 -17.21 5.83
C PHE A 307 -11.55 -18.69 6.06
N ASP A 308 -12.01 -19.51 5.14
CA ASP A 308 -11.86 -20.96 5.22
C ASP A 308 -11.51 -21.56 3.85
N LYS A 309 -10.79 -22.69 3.86
CA LYS A 309 -10.47 -23.52 2.69
C LYS A 309 -9.59 -22.86 1.62
N ILE A 310 -8.59 -22.07 2.01
CA ILE A 310 -7.55 -21.65 1.07
C ILE A 310 -6.60 -22.83 0.80
N PRO A 311 -6.43 -23.31 -0.44
CA PRO A 311 -5.56 -24.43 -0.75
C PRO A 311 -4.08 -24.06 -0.59
N TYR A 312 -3.42 -24.63 0.44
CA TYR A 312 -2.10 -24.17 0.89
C TYR A 312 -1.01 -24.34 -0.17
N LYS A 313 -0.92 -25.52 -0.79
CA LYS A 313 0.11 -25.81 -1.80
C LYS A 313 0.02 -24.87 -3.01
N LYS A 314 -1.21 -24.57 -3.46
CA LYS A 314 -1.43 -23.66 -4.59
C LYS A 314 -1.11 -22.22 -4.23
N TYR A 315 -1.37 -21.83 -2.99
CA TYR A 315 -0.93 -20.54 -2.46
C TYR A 315 0.60 -20.42 -2.45
N GLU A 316 1.33 -21.44 -1.98
CA GLU A 316 2.80 -21.45 -2.00
C GLU A 316 3.39 -21.40 -3.42
N GLU A 317 2.80 -22.12 -4.37
CA GLU A 317 3.17 -22.07 -5.80
C GLU A 317 3.02 -20.64 -6.36
N MET A 318 1.87 -19.99 -6.13
CA MET A 318 1.61 -18.62 -6.57
C MET A 318 2.56 -17.60 -5.93
N LEU A 319 2.80 -17.70 -4.62
CA LEU A 319 3.76 -16.81 -3.94
C LEU A 319 5.19 -16.98 -4.43
N SER A 320 5.52 -18.15 -4.98
CA SER A 320 6.85 -18.42 -5.51
C SER A 320 7.07 -17.83 -6.90
N SER A 321 6.00 -17.59 -7.67
CA SER A 321 6.06 -17.02 -9.00
C SER A 321 5.90 -15.49 -9.07
N ILE A 322 5.81 -14.75 -7.95
CA ILE A 322 5.56 -13.28 -7.95
C ILE A 322 6.56 -12.49 -8.82
N SER A 323 7.78 -12.99 -8.99
CA SER A 323 8.83 -12.36 -9.82
C SER A 323 9.06 -13.08 -11.15
N ASP A 324 8.27 -14.09 -11.46
CA ASP A 324 8.41 -14.93 -12.63
C ASP A 324 7.40 -14.55 -13.72
N LYS A 325 7.74 -14.86 -14.98
CA LYS A 325 6.89 -14.55 -16.14
C LYS A 325 5.56 -15.32 -16.14
N ASP A 326 5.44 -16.38 -15.36
CA ASP A 326 4.26 -17.24 -15.26
C ASP A 326 3.33 -16.87 -14.09
N PHE A 327 3.58 -15.77 -13.37
CA PHE A 327 2.74 -15.31 -12.25
C PHE A 327 1.24 -15.33 -12.56
N LEU A 328 0.84 -14.79 -13.70
CA LEU A 328 -0.58 -14.70 -14.08
C LEU A 328 -1.22 -16.09 -14.23
N GLN A 329 -0.49 -17.06 -14.79
CA GLN A 329 -0.98 -18.44 -14.89
C GLN A 329 -1.09 -19.09 -13.51
N LYS A 330 -0.09 -18.90 -12.65
CA LYS A 330 -0.10 -19.45 -11.29
C LYS A 330 -1.18 -18.83 -10.41
N TYR A 331 -1.45 -17.55 -10.62
CA TYR A 331 -2.56 -16.85 -9.99
C TYR A 331 -3.91 -17.42 -10.46
N ASP A 332 -4.09 -17.65 -11.77
CA ASP A 332 -5.32 -18.25 -12.30
C ASP A 332 -5.54 -19.67 -11.76
N ASP A 333 -4.48 -20.50 -11.75
CA ASP A 333 -4.49 -21.86 -11.18
C ASP A 333 -4.86 -21.83 -9.68
N PHE A 334 -4.32 -20.86 -8.93
CA PHE A 334 -4.63 -20.66 -7.52
C PHE A 334 -6.10 -20.26 -7.33
N MET A 335 -6.60 -19.26 -8.05
CA MET A 335 -7.99 -18.81 -7.96
C MET A 335 -8.98 -19.92 -8.32
N LYS A 336 -8.65 -20.72 -9.33
CA LYS A 336 -9.40 -21.94 -9.68
C LYS A 336 -9.44 -22.93 -8.53
N ALA A 337 -8.29 -23.21 -7.90
CA ALA A 337 -8.22 -24.11 -6.75
C ALA A 337 -9.00 -23.57 -5.54
N VAL A 338 -8.90 -22.27 -5.24
CA VAL A 338 -9.64 -21.60 -4.16
C VAL A 338 -11.15 -21.77 -4.35
N SER A 339 -11.64 -21.52 -5.58
CA SER A 339 -13.02 -21.74 -5.95
C SER A 339 -13.47 -23.19 -5.75
N GLN A 340 -12.75 -24.15 -6.34
CA GLN A 340 -13.13 -25.57 -6.34
C GLN A 340 -13.15 -26.16 -4.93
N ASN A 341 -12.33 -25.61 -4.04
CA ASN A 341 -12.28 -26.00 -2.63
C ASN A 341 -13.43 -25.44 -1.79
N GLY A 342 -14.30 -24.61 -2.39
CA GLY A 342 -15.45 -24.03 -1.74
C GLY A 342 -15.08 -22.95 -0.71
N PHE A 343 -14.12 -22.10 -1.06
CA PHE A 343 -13.70 -20.96 -0.25
C PHE A 343 -14.90 -20.13 0.24
N GLN A 344 -14.84 -19.78 1.51
CA GLN A 344 -15.81 -18.92 2.17
C GLN A 344 -15.09 -17.84 2.98
N MET A 345 -15.64 -16.63 2.95
CA MET A 345 -15.18 -15.51 3.73
C MET A 345 -16.36 -14.86 4.45
N THR A 346 -16.17 -14.53 5.73
CA THR A 346 -17.11 -13.75 6.53
C THR A 346 -16.43 -12.50 7.04
N ILE A 347 -17.09 -11.35 6.91
CA ILE A 347 -16.61 -10.06 7.38
C ILE A 347 -17.66 -9.48 8.30
N ASN A 348 -17.34 -9.30 9.57
CA ASN A 348 -18.25 -8.74 10.57
C ASN A 348 -17.65 -7.47 11.17
N GLY A 349 -18.41 -6.39 11.18
CA GLY A 349 -18.01 -5.09 11.70
C GLY A 349 -19.00 -4.57 12.72
N ALA A 350 -18.52 -3.85 13.71
CA ALA A 350 -19.36 -3.10 14.65
C ALA A 350 -18.67 -1.80 15.00
N SER A 351 -19.46 -0.74 15.20
CA SER A 351 -18.95 0.55 15.69
C SER A 351 -20.07 1.34 16.36
N ASN A 352 -19.69 2.20 17.30
CA ASN A 352 -20.61 3.08 18.01
C ASN A 352 -20.19 4.55 17.87
N ASN A 353 -21.19 5.43 17.93
CA ASN A 353 -21.02 6.87 18.09
C ASN A 353 -20.12 7.54 17.05
N PHE A 354 -20.32 7.25 15.75
CA PHE A 354 -19.63 8.00 14.71
C PHE A 354 -20.12 9.44 14.66
N LYS A 355 -19.18 10.36 14.83
CA LYS A 355 -19.44 11.80 14.79
C LYS A 355 -18.38 12.52 13.97
N ILE A 356 -18.80 13.58 13.29
CA ILE A 356 -17.91 14.62 12.74
C ILE A 356 -18.36 15.94 13.37
N ASP A 357 -17.46 16.56 14.13
CA ASP A 357 -17.72 17.70 14.99
C ASP A 357 -18.86 17.37 15.97
N GLU A 358 -19.89 18.21 16.02
CA GLU A 358 -21.10 17.98 16.81
C GLU A 358 -22.13 17.10 16.08
N ASN A 359 -21.95 16.86 14.78
CA ASN A 359 -22.89 16.09 13.97
C ASN A 359 -22.68 14.60 14.18
N LYS A 360 -23.67 13.97 14.81
CA LYS A 360 -23.71 12.52 14.98
C LYS A 360 -24.31 11.85 13.75
N TYR A 361 -23.56 10.94 13.15
CA TYR A 361 -24.00 10.19 11.96
C TYR A 361 -24.64 8.85 12.35
N PHE A 362 -24.11 8.15 13.35
CA PHE A 362 -24.76 6.97 13.94
C PHE A 362 -24.45 6.75 15.41
N ASN A 363 -25.40 6.16 16.12
CA ASN A 363 -25.25 5.65 17.48
C ASN A 363 -24.64 4.24 17.47
N THR A 364 -25.16 3.38 16.60
CA THR A 364 -24.73 1.99 16.48
C THR A 364 -24.78 1.58 15.02
N LEU A 365 -23.70 0.95 14.56
CA LEU A 365 -23.59 0.35 13.24
C LEU A 365 -23.06 -1.08 13.41
N LYS A 366 -23.73 -2.04 12.79
CA LYS A 366 -23.24 -3.41 12.64
C LYS A 366 -23.30 -3.80 11.17
N PHE A 367 -22.24 -4.42 10.70
CA PHE A 367 -22.12 -4.90 9.34
C PHE A 367 -21.79 -6.39 9.39
N ASN A 368 -22.46 -7.20 8.58
CA ASN A 368 -22.08 -8.60 8.41
C ASN A 368 -22.15 -8.95 6.94
N SER A 369 -21.10 -9.55 6.41
CA SER A 369 -21.05 -10.04 5.04
C SER A 369 -20.54 -11.46 4.98
N THR A 370 -21.07 -12.22 4.03
CA THR A 370 -20.66 -13.59 3.73
C THR A 370 -20.51 -13.73 2.23
N PHE A 371 -19.34 -14.23 1.82
CA PHE A 371 -19.01 -14.51 0.43
C PHE A 371 -18.62 -15.97 0.31
N LYS A 372 -19.16 -16.65 -0.69
CA LYS A 372 -18.78 -18.01 -1.07
C LYS A 372 -18.46 -18.01 -2.55
N MET A 373 -17.25 -18.42 -2.91
CA MET A 373 -16.87 -18.48 -4.32
C MET A 373 -17.67 -19.56 -5.06
N ASN A 374 -18.01 -19.28 -6.31
CA ASN A 374 -18.67 -20.24 -7.18
C ASN A 374 -17.68 -21.36 -7.52
N GLN A 375 -18.00 -22.60 -7.12
CA GLN A 375 -17.15 -23.79 -7.34
C GLN A 375 -16.94 -24.15 -8.82
N LYS A 376 -17.73 -23.56 -9.72
CA LYS A 376 -17.60 -23.71 -11.18
C LYS A 376 -16.68 -22.66 -11.82
N PHE A 377 -16.11 -21.74 -11.03
CA PHE A 377 -15.12 -20.80 -11.55
C PHE A 377 -13.92 -21.57 -12.13
N ASP A 378 -13.56 -21.22 -13.36
CA ASP A 378 -12.53 -21.93 -14.12
C ASP A 378 -11.30 -21.05 -14.38
N SER A 379 -11.52 -19.81 -14.83
CA SER A 379 -10.45 -18.86 -15.15
C SER A 379 -10.96 -17.43 -15.03
N MET A 380 -10.08 -16.51 -14.66
CA MET A 380 -10.32 -15.07 -14.67
C MET A 380 -10.74 -14.57 -16.06
N ASN A 381 -10.30 -15.22 -17.13
CA ASN A 381 -10.64 -14.87 -18.51
C ASN A 381 -12.10 -15.21 -18.88
N ASN A 382 -12.77 -16.06 -18.11
CA ASN A 382 -14.11 -16.58 -18.40
C ASN A 382 -15.20 -15.89 -17.58
N ILE A 383 -14.84 -14.91 -16.74
CA ILE A 383 -15.79 -14.16 -15.92
C ILE A 383 -16.64 -13.26 -16.82
N LYS A 384 -17.96 -13.46 -16.81
CA LYS A 384 -18.93 -12.63 -17.54
C LYS A 384 -19.91 -11.94 -16.60
N SER A 385 -20.00 -12.36 -15.36
CA SER A 385 -20.93 -11.84 -14.36
C SER A 385 -20.39 -12.03 -12.95
N ILE A 386 -20.98 -11.32 -11.98
CA ILE A 386 -20.67 -11.52 -10.56
C ILE A 386 -20.92 -12.96 -10.09
N LYS A 387 -21.82 -13.70 -10.76
CA LYS A 387 -22.13 -15.09 -10.45
C LYS A 387 -21.08 -16.08 -10.89
N ASP A 388 -20.26 -15.73 -11.88
CA ASP A 388 -19.13 -16.58 -12.25
C ASP A 388 -18.06 -16.58 -11.14
N ILE A 389 -18.08 -15.56 -10.28
CA ILE A 389 -17.17 -15.41 -9.14
C ILE A 389 -17.80 -15.95 -7.86
N PHE A 390 -19.04 -15.58 -7.55
CA PHE A 390 -19.69 -15.87 -6.27
C PHE A 390 -20.96 -16.71 -6.44
N GLU A 391 -21.06 -17.78 -5.66
CA GLU A 391 -22.32 -18.52 -5.44
C GLU A 391 -23.17 -17.78 -4.40
N VAL A 392 -22.52 -17.26 -3.35
CA VAL A 392 -23.18 -16.46 -2.30
C VAL A 392 -22.42 -15.16 -2.16
N ALA A 393 -23.15 -14.05 -2.25
CA ALA A 393 -22.67 -12.74 -1.83
C ALA A 393 -23.81 -12.08 -1.04
N LYS A 394 -23.65 -12.01 0.28
CA LYS A 394 -24.65 -11.46 1.19
C LYS A 394 -23.99 -10.40 2.06
N ALA A 395 -24.65 -9.25 2.20
CA ALA A 395 -24.24 -8.18 3.09
C ALA A 395 -25.45 -7.63 3.84
N THR A 396 -25.27 -7.37 5.13
CA THR A 396 -26.26 -6.74 6.00
C THR A 396 -25.62 -5.54 6.70
N LEU A 397 -26.37 -4.46 6.80
CA LEU A 397 -26.01 -3.25 7.55
C LEU A 397 -27.17 -2.91 8.47
N ASP A 398 -26.94 -3.07 9.77
CA ASP A 398 -27.86 -2.68 10.83
C ASP A 398 -27.41 -1.35 11.41
N ILE A 399 -28.32 -0.38 11.46
CA ILE A 399 -28.05 0.98 11.94
C ILE A 399 -29.22 1.47 12.79
N ASP A 400 -28.99 2.36 13.74
CA ASP A 400 -30.07 2.94 14.53
C ASP A 400 -31.07 3.75 13.68
N ALA A 401 -32.35 3.67 14.04
CA ALA A 401 -33.45 4.19 13.23
C ALA A 401 -33.37 5.71 12.97
N ASP A 402 -32.87 6.48 13.94
CA ASP A 402 -32.73 7.93 13.81
C ASP A 402 -31.68 8.30 12.75
N SER A 403 -30.62 7.50 12.63
CA SER A 403 -29.55 7.69 11.67
C SER A 403 -29.88 7.28 10.24
N VAL A 404 -30.90 6.44 10.03
CA VAL A 404 -31.39 6.13 8.68
C VAL A 404 -31.90 7.37 7.96
N LYS A 405 -32.46 8.36 8.67
CA LYS A 405 -32.95 9.60 8.05
C LYS A 405 -31.84 10.30 7.26
N SER A 406 -30.66 10.41 7.85
CA SER A 406 -29.46 11.01 7.22
C SER A 406 -28.96 10.23 6.00
N LEU A 407 -29.06 8.89 6.01
CA LEU A 407 -28.70 8.04 4.87
C LEU A 407 -29.75 8.07 3.75
N SER A 408 -31.03 8.06 4.11
CA SER A 408 -32.15 8.06 3.15
C SER A 408 -32.20 9.34 2.30
N SER A 409 -31.79 10.49 2.85
CA SER A 409 -31.66 11.73 2.07
C SER A 409 -30.57 11.67 1.00
N LEU A 410 -29.57 10.78 1.13
CA LEU A 410 -28.52 10.59 0.14
C LEU A 410 -28.95 9.65 -0.99
N LEU A 411 -29.77 8.64 -0.71
CA LEU A 411 -30.17 7.61 -1.67
C LEU A 411 -31.26 8.07 -2.65
N LYS A 412 -32.04 9.11 -2.32
CA LYS A 412 -33.05 9.79 -3.18
C LYS A 412 -34.01 8.87 -3.97
N ASP A 413 -34.14 7.61 -3.58
CA ASP A 413 -34.93 6.62 -4.29
C ASP A 413 -35.81 5.84 -3.30
N GLU A 414 -37.10 5.80 -3.59
CA GLU A 414 -38.10 5.13 -2.76
C GLU A 414 -37.95 3.61 -2.71
N GLU A 415 -37.20 3.02 -3.64
CA GLU A 415 -36.94 1.57 -3.68
C GLU A 415 -35.97 1.10 -2.58
N PHE A 416 -35.13 2.00 -2.06
CA PHE A 416 -34.07 1.68 -1.09
C PHE A 416 -34.45 2.06 0.35
N LYS A 417 -35.56 1.49 0.85
CA LYS A 417 -36.02 1.70 2.23
C LYS A 417 -35.49 0.60 3.14
N ALA A 418 -34.92 0.99 4.29
CA ALA A 418 -34.49 0.05 5.33
C ALA A 418 -35.70 -0.65 5.97
N ILE A 419 -35.52 -1.90 6.38
CA ILE A 419 -36.54 -2.67 7.11
C ILE A 419 -36.37 -2.53 8.61
N ASP A 420 -37.48 -2.59 9.34
CA ASP A 420 -37.48 -2.61 10.81
C ASP A 420 -36.91 -3.92 11.35
N ILE A 421 -36.02 -3.81 12.34
CA ILE A 421 -35.50 -4.92 13.12
C ILE A 421 -35.57 -4.57 14.62
N GLU A 422 -35.21 -5.53 15.48
CA GLU A 422 -35.26 -5.35 16.94
C GLU A 422 -34.36 -4.20 17.45
N ASN A 423 -34.59 -3.76 18.69
CA ASN A 423 -33.80 -2.72 19.37
C ASN A 423 -33.78 -1.33 18.69
N ASN A 424 -34.89 -0.92 18.05
CA ASN A 424 -35.00 0.36 17.35
C ASN A 424 -33.91 0.55 16.27
N GLN A 425 -33.54 -0.54 15.62
CA GLN A 425 -32.59 -0.55 14.51
C GLN A 425 -33.30 -0.81 13.19
N LYS A 426 -32.61 -0.49 12.11
CA LYS A 426 -33.05 -0.63 10.74
C LYS A 426 -31.98 -1.40 9.97
N ARG A 427 -32.41 -2.27 9.05
CA ARG A 427 -31.52 -3.11 8.24
C ARG A 427 -31.59 -2.74 6.77
N PHE A 428 -30.41 -2.70 6.15
CA PHE A 428 -30.22 -2.84 4.72
C PHE A 428 -29.60 -4.21 4.45
N GLU A 429 -30.22 -4.99 3.57
CA GLU A 429 -29.75 -6.33 3.21
C GLU A 429 -29.63 -6.43 1.69
N ILE A 430 -28.47 -6.87 1.22
CA ILE A 430 -28.22 -7.22 -0.18
C ILE A 430 -27.84 -8.69 -0.24
N GLU A 431 -28.44 -9.43 -1.16
CA GLU A 431 -28.20 -10.85 -1.34
C GLU A 431 -28.22 -11.24 -2.82
N LEU A 432 -27.14 -11.85 -3.29
CA LEU A 432 -27.06 -12.49 -4.60
C LEU A 432 -27.72 -13.87 -4.52
N LYS A 433 -28.75 -14.11 -5.33
CA LYS A 433 -29.45 -15.40 -5.48
C LYS A 433 -29.36 -15.92 -6.90
N ASP A 434 -29.76 -17.16 -7.13
CA ASP A 434 -29.70 -17.87 -8.42
C ASP A 434 -30.41 -17.18 -9.59
N ASP A 435 -31.34 -16.26 -9.36
CA ASP A 435 -32.07 -15.55 -10.43
C ASP A 435 -31.82 -14.04 -10.49
N GLY A 436 -31.04 -13.46 -9.56
CA GLY A 436 -30.77 -12.03 -9.53
C GLY A 436 -30.19 -11.50 -8.22
N LEU A 437 -30.12 -10.17 -8.09
CA LEU A 437 -29.70 -9.49 -6.87
C LEU A 437 -30.93 -8.99 -6.13
N TYR A 438 -30.97 -9.23 -4.83
CA TYR A 438 -32.07 -8.86 -3.96
C TYR A 438 -31.62 -7.75 -3.02
N PHE A 439 -32.51 -6.79 -2.81
CA PHE A 439 -32.40 -5.77 -1.77
C PHE A 439 -33.60 -5.92 -0.82
N ASN A 440 -33.35 -6.10 0.47
CA ASN A 440 -34.38 -6.32 1.50
C ASN A 440 -35.42 -7.37 1.09
N SER A 441 -34.97 -8.52 0.59
CA SER A 441 -35.80 -9.62 0.05
C SER A 441 -36.65 -9.30 -1.18
N LYS A 442 -36.60 -8.08 -1.73
CA LYS A 442 -37.19 -7.73 -3.03
C LYS A 442 -36.13 -7.89 -4.11
N LYS A 443 -36.47 -8.56 -5.21
CA LYS A 443 -35.58 -8.65 -6.37
C LYS A 443 -35.38 -7.26 -6.95
N PHE A 444 -34.12 -6.84 -7.05
CA PHE A 444 -33.70 -5.51 -7.52
C PHE A 444 -33.12 -5.58 -8.95
N LEU A 445 -32.32 -6.61 -9.26
CA LEU A 445 -31.77 -6.83 -10.60
C LEU A 445 -32.00 -8.27 -11.06
N ASP A 446 -32.30 -8.48 -12.33
CA ASP A 446 -32.31 -9.82 -12.93
C ASP A 446 -30.87 -10.31 -13.19
N GLN A 447 -30.70 -11.62 -13.34
CA GLN A 447 -29.40 -12.21 -13.65
C GLN A 447 -28.70 -11.57 -14.87
N LYS A 448 -29.46 -11.26 -15.93
CA LYS A 448 -28.94 -10.60 -17.14
C LYS A 448 -28.36 -9.22 -16.86
N ASP A 449 -28.86 -8.52 -15.83
CA ASP A 449 -28.41 -7.18 -15.45
C ASP A 449 -27.15 -7.24 -14.56
N LEU A 450 -26.79 -8.45 -14.10
CA LEU A 450 -25.57 -8.74 -13.34
C LEU A 450 -24.42 -9.25 -14.22
N GLU A 451 -24.67 -9.41 -15.53
CA GLU A 451 -23.61 -9.60 -16.49
C GLU A 451 -22.75 -8.34 -16.44
N PHE A 452 -21.45 -8.52 -16.21
CA PHE A 452 -20.50 -7.50 -16.55
C PHE A 452 -20.74 -7.24 -18.03
N SER A 453 -21.15 -6.01 -18.35
CA SER A 453 -21.18 -5.54 -19.72
C SER A 453 -19.92 -6.09 -20.36
N SER A 454 -20.08 -6.98 -21.35
CA SER A 454 -18.98 -7.77 -21.89
C SER A 454 -17.75 -6.86 -21.96
N LEU A 455 -16.54 -7.34 -21.65
CA LEU A 455 -15.36 -6.54 -21.98
C LEU A 455 -15.39 -6.05 -23.46
N ASN A 456 -16.26 -6.63 -24.30
CA ASN A 456 -16.60 -6.21 -25.66
C ASN A 456 -17.47 -4.92 -25.79
N THR A 457 -18.09 -4.37 -24.74
CA THR A 457 -18.68 -3.01 -24.77
C THR A 457 -17.66 -1.92 -24.45
N LEU A 458 -16.38 -2.27 -24.24
CA LEU A 458 -15.25 -1.37 -24.50
C LEU A 458 -14.98 -1.20 -26.02
N GLY A 459 -15.82 -1.76 -26.91
CA GLY A 459 -15.80 -1.47 -28.35
C GLY A 459 -16.30 -0.08 -28.73
N THR A 460 -16.82 0.69 -27.77
CA THR A 460 -16.89 2.16 -27.78
C THR A 460 -16.52 2.66 -26.40
N SER A 461 -15.30 2.35 -25.96
CA SER A 461 -14.77 2.90 -24.71
C SER A 461 -14.66 4.42 -24.84
N VAL A 462 -15.51 5.13 -24.11
CA VAL A 462 -15.35 6.58 -23.90
C VAL A 462 -14.22 6.75 -22.89
N LEU A 463 -13.04 7.16 -23.36
CA LEU A 463 -11.81 7.16 -22.55
C LEU A 463 -11.59 8.42 -21.71
N ALA A 464 -12.43 9.43 -21.88
CA ALA A 464 -12.40 10.62 -21.06
C ALA A 464 -13.82 11.21 -21.02
N GLU A 465 -14.43 11.27 -19.85
CA GLU A 465 -15.71 11.94 -19.66
C GLU A 465 -15.53 13.16 -18.76
N ASN A 466 -15.32 14.31 -19.41
CA ASN A 466 -15.61 15.62 -18.81
C ASN A 466 -16.99 16.09 -19.31
N GLY A 467 -17.78 15.18 -19.89
CA GLY A 467 -19.04 15.41 -20.61
C GLY A 467 -18.93 16.19 -21.93
N LYS A 468 -17.76 16.75 -22.26
CA LYS A 468 -17.60 17.77 -23.30
C LYS A 468 -16.49 17.52 -24.28
N VAL A 469 -15.39 16.92 -23.83
CA VAL A 469 -14.34 16.39 -24.70
C VAL A 469 -14.30 14.89 -24.46
N VAL A 470 -14.54 14.11 -25.50
CA VAL A 470 -14.63 12.65 -25.40
C VAL A 470 -13.86 12.00 -26.54
N SER A 471 -13.32 10.81 -26.29
CA SER A 471 -12.68 9.98 -27.30
C SER A 471 -13.18 8.55 -27.24
N SER A 472 -13.27 7.92 -28.41
CA SER A 472 -13.60 6.50 -28.56
C SER A 472 -12.65 5.85 -29.56
N TYR A 473 -12.52 4.53 -29.52
CA TYR A 473 -11.69 3.81 -30.48
C TYR A 473 -12.33 2.51 -30.97
N GLU A 474 -11.92 2.07 -32.15
CA GLU A 474 -12.31 0.82 -32.79
C GLU A 474 -11.07 0.20 -33.46
N LEU A 475 -10.84 -1.10 -33.25
CA LEU A 475 -9.78 -1.83 -33.96
C LEU A 475 -10.31 -2.24 -35.34
N VAL A 476 -9.93 -1.49 -36.37
CA VAL A 476 -10.41 -1.68 -37.76
C VAL A 476 -9.70 -2.85 -38.46
N ASP A 477 -8.45 -3.10 -38.10
CA ASP A 477 -7.66 -4.27 -38.53
C ASP A 477 -6.64 -4.63 -37.42
N LYS A 478 -5.94 -5.77 -37.54
CA LYS A 478 -5.05 -6.36 -36.54
C LYS A 478 -4.08 -5.35 -35.91
N ASN A 479 -3.59 -4.42 -36.72
CA ASN A 479 -2.66 -3.37 -36.33
C ASN A 479 -3.16 -1.96 -36.69
N LEU A 480 -4.44 -1.78 -37.02
CA LEU A 480 -4.99 -0.49 -37.42
C LEU A 480 -6.11 -0.09 -36.45
N LEU A 481 -5.86 0.95 -35.67
CA LEU A 481 -6.77 1.46 -34.66
C LEU A 481 -7.37 2.79 -35.15
N ARG A 482 -8.69 2.87 -35.26
CA ARG A 482 -9.39 4.14 -35.47
C ARG A 482 -9.70 4.76 -34.12
N VAL A 483 -9.26 6.00 -33.90
CA VAL A 483 -9.58 6.77 -32.70
C VAL A 483 -10.37 8.00 -33.12
N THR A 484 -11.55 8.19 -32.54
CA THR A 484 -12.49 9.30 -32.81
C THR A 484 -12.51 10.25 -31.62
N PHE A 485 -12.31 11.54 -31.88
CA PHE A 485 -12.28 12.60 -30.89
C PHE A 485 -13.44 13.56 -31.11
N LYS A 486 -14.11 13.98 -30.04
CA LYS A 486 -15.30 14.83 -30.07
C LYS A 486 -15.20 15.95 -29.05
N TYR A 487 -15.73 17.12 -29.40
CA TYR A 487 -15.83 18.30 -28.54
C TYR A 487 -17.17 19.02 -28.68
N THR A 488 -17.77 19.37 -27.56
CA THR A 488 -18.92 20.28 -27.44
C THR A 488 -18.59 21.39 -26.45
N THR A 489 -18.79 22.65 -26.83
CA THR A 489 -18.50 23.81 -25.96
C THR A 489 -19.51 23.98 -24.82
N ASN A 490 -19.10 24.62 -23.73
CA ASN A 490 -19.96 25.15 -22.67
C ASN A 490 -20.27 26.65 -22.81
N LEU A 491 -19.68 27.34 -23.79
CA LEU A 491 -20.00 28.74 -24.04
C LEU A 491 -21.45 28.88 -24.51
N GLU A 492 -22.15 29.89 -24.01
CA GLU A 492 -23.51 30.23 -24.44
C GLU A 492 -23.55 30.67 -25.92
N ASN A 493 -22.45 31.25 -26.41
CA ASN A 493 -22.24 31.63 -27.80
C ASN A 493 -20.80 31.25 -28.20
N VAL A 494 -20.60 30.78 -29.43
CA VAL A 494 -19.29 30.41 -29.98
C VAL A 494 -19.09 31.12 -31.32
N THR A 495 -17.84 31.51 -31.61
CA THR A 495 -17.44 32.07 -32.92
C THR A 495 -16.36 31.24 -33.59
N ALA A 496 -15.51 30.58 -32.81
CA ALA A 496 -14.47 29.69 -33.29
C ALA A 496 -14.12 28.62 -32.25
N GLY A 497 -13.49 27.53 -32.68
CA GLY A 497 -13.01 26.51 -31.76
C GLY A 497 -12.66 25.19 -32.43
N GLY A 498 -12.22 24.22 -31.64
CA GLY A 498 -11.78 22.95 -32.16
C GLY A 498 -11.19 22.00 -31.13
N LEU A 499 -10.48 21.01 -31.66
CA LEU A 499 -9.87 19.90 -30.94
C LEU A 499 -8.37 19.86 -31.25
N ALA A 500 -7.56 19.66 -30.22
CA ALA A 500 -6.15 19.34 -30.36
C ALA A 500 -5.85 18.01 -29.66
N VAL A 501 -5.21 17.10 -30.38
CA VAL A 501 -4.75 15.80 -29.87
C VAL A 501 -3.26 15.66 -30.12
N SER A 502 -2.55 15.07 -29.17
CA SER A 502 -1.12 14.87 -29.33
C SER A 502 -0.65 13.54 -28.77
N PHE A 503 0.44 13.04 -29.35
CA PHE A 503 0.91 11.67 -29.16
C PHE A 503 2.39 11.69 -28.77
N PRO A 504 2.73 11.68 -27.47
CA PRO A 504 4.11 11.77 -26.98
C PRO A 504 5.07 10.73 -27.59
N GLN A 505 4.54 9.56 -27.97
CA GLN A 505 5.29 8.48 -28.58
C GLN A 505 5.63 8.70 -30.07
N PHE A 506 4.98 9.66 -30.74
CA PHE A 506 5.15 9.90 -32.17
C PHE A 506 5.90 11.21 -32.43
N LYS A 507 6.95 11.17 -33.24
CA LYS A 507 7.64 12.39 -33.72
C LYS A 507 7.03 13.00 -34.97
N ASP A 508 6.32 12.20 -35.77
CA ASP A 508 5.65 12.65 -36.98
C ASP A 508 4.40 11.81 -37.28
N ALA A 509 3.70 12.17 -38.36
CA ALA A 509 2.46 11.53 -38.77
C ALA A 509 2.64 10.19 -39.55
N SER A 510 3.81 9.57 -39.58
CA SER A 510 4.05 8.32 -40.34
C SER A 510 3.17 7.14 -39.90
N LYS A 511 2.71 7.16 -38.64
CA LYS A 511 1.79 6.17 -38.08
C LYS A 511 0.31 6.48 -38.37
N ILE A 512 -0.02 7.68 -38.83
CA ILE A 512 -1.38 8.05 -39.19
C ILE A 512 -1.62 7.68 -40.66
N LYS A 513 -2.46 6.66 -40.90
CA LYS A 513 -2.76 6.13 -42.24
C LYS A 513 -3.88 6.89 -42.93
N ALA A 514 -4.86 7.39 -42.17
CA ALA A 514 -5.96 8.18 -42.67
C ALA A 514 -6.52 9.08 -41.56
N HIS A 515 -7.25 10.12 -41.96
CA HIS A 515 -8.12 10.88 -41.06
C HIS A 515 -9.49 11.07 -41.71
N ASN A 516 -10.53 11.20 -40.90
CA ASN A 516 -11.89 11.53 -41.35
C ASN A 516 -12.46 12.63 -40.48
N THR A 517 -13.21 13.55 -41.07
CA THR A 517 -13.94 14.60 -40.35
C THR A 517 -15.19 14.97 -41.11
N LYS A 518 -16.24 15.38 -40.38
CA LYS A 518 -17.45 16.00 -40.94
C LYS A 518 -17.65 17.43 -40.44
N SER A 519 -16.77 17.90 -39.54
CA SER A 519 -16.98 19.10 -38.74
C SER A 519 -15.90 20.16 -38.91
N PHE A 520 -14.81 19.81 -39.61
CA PHE A 520 -13.66 20.66 -39.87
C PHE A 520 -13.32 20.65 -41.36
N ASP A 521 -13.01 21.82 -41.92
CA ASP A 521 -12.56 21.94 -43.32
C ASP A 521 -11.17 21.34 -43.53
N LYS A 522 -10.34 21.35 -42.48
CA LYS A 522 -8.98 20.86 -42.50
C LYS A 522 -8.58 20.28 -41.14
N ILE A 523 -7.72 19.27 -41.17
CA ILE A 523 -6.98 18.76 -40.03
C ILE A 523 -5.49 19.05 -40.24
N ASP A 524 -4.89 19.79 -39.33
CA ASP A 524 -3.49 20.20 -39.34
C ASP A 524 -2.61 19.24 -38.53
N TYR A 525 -1.37 19.05 -38.98
CA TYR A 525 -0.38 18.16 -38.35
C TYR A 525 0.88 18.94 -38.03
N TYR A 526 1.29 18.89 -36.77
CA TYR A 526 2.49 19.53 -36.25
C TYR A 526 3.46 18.45 -35.77
N LYS A 527 4.54 18.25 -36.53
CA LYS A 527 5.59 17.26 -36.25
C LYS A 527 6.59 17.80 -35.22
N GLY A 528 7.29 16.89 -34.55
CA GLY A 528 8.38 17.24 -33.65
C GLY A 528 9.42 18.15 -34.32
N GLY A 529 9.75 19.26 -33.66
CA GLY A 529 10.64 20.31 -34.13
C GLY A 529 9.96 21.50 -34.81
N GLN A 530 8.68 21.39 -35.21
CA GLN A 530 7.94 22.51 -35.80
C GLN A 530 7.53 23.55 -34.75
N GLU A 531 7.46 24.82 -35.14
CA GLU A 531 6.96 25.88 -34.26
C GLU A 531 5.43 25.87 -34.20
N ILE A 532 4.90 25.90 -32.99
CA ILE A 532 3.46 26.00 -32.68
C ILE A 532 3.26 27.14 -31.67
N TYR A 533 2.21 27.95 -31.84
CA TYR A 533 1.95 29.08 -30.95
C TYR A 533 1.22 28.62 -29.69
N SER A 534 1.72 28.95 -28.49
CA SER A 534 1.00 28.76 -27.24
C SER A 534 0.38 30.07 -26.78
N GLY A 535 -0.94 30.11 -26.68
CA GLY A 535 -1.68 31.23 -26.10
C GLY A 535 -1.47 31.36 -24.59
N MET A 536 -1.30 30.24 -23.87
CA MET A 536 -0.96 30.24 -22.44
C MET A 536 0.39 30.89 -22.16
N LEU A 537 1.38 30.64 -23.01
CA LEU A 537 2.74 31.17 -22.84
C LEU A 537 2.97 32.48 -23.60
N GLY A 538 2.04 32.89 -24.46
CA GLY A 538 2.15 34.07 -25.32
C GLY A 538 3.29 34.01 -26.35
N LYS A 539 3.78 32.82 -26.70
CA LYS A 539 4.96 32.64 -27.59
C LYS A 539 4.89 31.36 -28.42
N ASN A 540 5.68 31.30 -29.49
CA ASN A 540 5.95 30.06 -30.22
C ASN A 540 6.81 29.11 -29.38
N VAL A 541 6.47 27.84 -29.40
CA VAL A 541 7.23 26.73 -28.81
C VAL A 541 7.52 25.69 -29.90
N LYS A 542 8.60 24.93 -29.74
CA LYS A 542 8.88 23.80 -30.64
C LYS A 542 8.10 22.59 -30.16
N ALA A 543 7.31 21.99 -31.03
CA ALA A 543 6.64 20.73 -30.76
C ALA A 543 7.70 19.65 -30.42
N GLU A 544 7.55 18.96 -29.30
CA GLU A 544 8.39 17.83 -28.92
C GLU A 544 7.92 16.54 -29.57
N TYR A 545 6.61 16.44 -29.85
CA TYR A 545 5.94 15.27 -30.38
C TYR A 545 4.77 15.68 -31.30
N LEU A 546 4.20 14.71 -32.01
CA LEU A 546 3.13 14.93 -32.97
C LEU A 546 1.91 15.53 -32.28
N MET A 547 1.40 16.64 -32.81
CA MET A 547 0.08 17.18 -32.53
C MET A 547 -0.76 17.23 -33.79
N VAL A 548 -2.04 16.95 -33.66
CA VAL A 548 -3.05 17.00 -34.72
C VAL A 548 -4.17 17.91 -34.24
N GLU A 549 -4.53 18.90 -35.05
CA GLU A 549 -5.51 19.91 -34.68
C GLU A 549 -6.59 20.05 -35.76
N GLY A 550 -7.85 20.07 -35.34
CA GLY A 550 -8.97 20.52 -36.16
C GLY A 550 -9.50 21.82 -35.57
N TRP A 551 -9.46 22.91 -36.34
CA TRP A 551 -9.94 24.23 -35.90
C TRP A 551 -10.96 24.80 -36.90
N ASP A 552 -12.13 25.18 -36.40
CA ASP A 552 -13.16 25.87 -37.16
C ASP A 552 -13.22 27.35 -36.76
N LYS A 553 -13.02 28.24 -37.72
CA LYS A 553 -13.06 29.69 -37.54
C LYS A 553 -14.46 30.29 -37.63
N ASN A 554 -15.46 29.49 -38.00
CA ASN A 554 -16.84 29.91 -38.23
C ASN A 554 -17.84 29.07 -37.42
N TRP A 555 -17.41 28.53 -36.28
CA TRP A 555 -18.27 27.72 -35.42
C TRP A 555 -19.27 28.62 -34.69
N THR A 556 -20.56 28.51 -35.02
CA THR A 556 -21.62 29.38 -34.48
C THR A 556 -22.72 28.63 -33.72
N ASP A 557 -22.92 27.33 -33.97
CA ASP A 557 -23.92 26.51 -33.28
C ASP A 557 -23.31 25.77 -32.09
N THR A 558 -23.66 26.17 -30.87
CA THR A 558 -23.19 25.57 -29.62
C THR A 558 -23.68 24.14 -29.41
N LYS A 559 -24.69 23.68 -30.18
CA LYS A 559 -25.16 22.29 -30.16
C LYS A 559 -24.42 21.40 -31.15
N GLN A 560 -23.64 21.97 -32.07
CA GLN A 560 -22.85 21.20 -33.01
C GLN A 560 -21.66 20.57 -32.29
N GLU A 561 -21.58 19.24 -32.33
CA GLU A 561 -20.38 18.51 -31.90
C GLU A 561 -19.30 18.61 -32.99
N LYS A 562 -18.10 18.99 -32.58
CA LYS A 562 -16.90 18.95 -33.41
C LYS A 562 -16.23 17.59 -33.26
N GLU A 563 -15.90 16.95 -34.37
CA GLU A 563 -15.41 15.58 -34.44
C GLU A 563 -14.41 15.38 -35.58
N PHE A 564 -13.32 14.64 -35.29
CA PHE A 564 -12.49 13.97 -36.30
C PHE A 564 -11.99 12.61 -35.78
N SER A 565 -11.62 11.73 -36.70
CA SER A 565 -11.03 10.42 -36.39
C SER A 565 -9.67 10.23 -37.08
N LEU A 566 -8.76 9.50 -36.45
CA LEU A 566 -7.47 9.10 -37.00
C LEU A 566 -7.35 7.58 -37.06
N ASP A 567 -6.89 7.05 -38.19
CA ASP A 567 -6.54 5.64 -38.34
C ASP A 567 -5.04 5.47 -38.10
N ILE A 568 -4.67 4.79 -37.01
CA ILE A 568 -3.33 4.73 -36.44
C ILE A 568 -2.78 3.31 -36.56
N ASP A 569 -1.59 3.17 -37.15
CA ASP A 569 -0.85 1.92 -37.18
C ASP A 569 -0.13 1.68 -35.84
N ILE A 570 -0.62 0.67 -35.11
CA ILE A 570 -0.18 0.32 -33.76
C ILE A 570 0.78 -0.88 -33.74
N SER A 571 1.30 -1.31 -34.89
CA SER A 571 2.13 -2.53 -35.00
C SER A 571 3.43 -2.46 -34.20
N GLU A 572 4.11 -1.32 -34.21
CA GLU A 572 5.34 -1.09 -33.43
C GLU A 572 5.04 -0.80 -31.96
N LEU A 573 3.95 -0.08 -31.68
CA LEU A 573 3.54 0.18 -30.31
C LEU A 573 3.31 -1.15 -29.60
N LYS A 574 2.55 -2.10 -30.14
CA LYS A 574 2.36 -3.43 -29.52
C LYS A 574 3.65 -4.17 -29.12
N LYS A 575 4.80 -3.86 -29.74
CA LYS A 575 6.11 -4.45 -29.41
C LYS A 575 6.87 -3.66 -28.36
N ASP A 576 6.92 -2.34 -28.53
CA ASP A 576 7.80 -1.45 -27.77
C ASP A 576 7.08 -0.77 -26.59
N TYR A 577 5.75 -0.67 -26.64
CA TYR A 577 4.89 0.03 -25.71
C TYR A 577 3.56 -0.73 -25.47
N SER A 578 3.21 -1.03 -24.22
CA SER A 578 1.94 -1.72 -23.93
C SER A 578 0.69 -0.84 -24.11
N TYR A 579 0.86 0.43 -24.51
CA TYR A 579 -0.20 1.44 -24.62
C TYR A 579 0.10 2.50 -25.71
N LEU A 580 -0.95 3.19 -26.17
CA LEU A 580 -0.88 4.42 -26.97
C LEU A 580 -1.27 5.60 -26.07
N GLU A 581 -0.37 6.55 -25.88
CA GLU A 581 -0.58 7.76 -25.08
C GLU A 581 -1.26 8.85 -25.89
N ILE A 582 -2.34 9.44 -25.37
CA ILE A 582 -3.10 10.48 -26.07
C ILE A 582 -3.42 11.64 -25.13
N ASN A 583 -2.89 12.81 -25.47
CA ASN A 583 -3.21 14.07 -24.82
C ASN A 583 -4.27 14.81 -25.62
N LEU A 584 -5.47 14.96 -25.06
CA LEU A 584 -6.66 15.47 -25.74
C LEU A 584 -7.19 16.74 -25.04
N ARG A 585 -7.49 17.78 -25.82
CA ARG A 585 -8.22 18.96 -25.34
C ARG A 585 -9.14 19.54 -26.41
N GLY A 586 -10.17 20.23 -25.94
CA GLY A 586 -11.04 21.12 -26.71
C GLY A 586 -10.79 22.58 -26.34
N GLY A 587 -11.02 23.48 -27.29
CA GLY A 587 -10.96 24.92 -27.05
C GLY A 587 -11.96 25.67 -27.90
N SER A 588 -12.57 26.72 -27.36
CA SER A 588 -13.52 27.56 -28.10
C SER A 588 -13.42 29.02 -27.67
N LEU A 589 -13.83 29.90 -28.57
CA LEU A 589 -13.83 31.35 -28.42
C LEU A 589 -15.23 31.92 -28.66
N ASN A 590 -15.50 33.02 -27.97
CA ASN A 590 -16.63 33.91 -28.20
C ASN A 590 -16.07 35.32 -28.39
N GLU A 591 -15.72 35.64 -29.63
CA GLU A 591 -15.10 36.92 -29.97
C GLU A 591 -16.09 38.10 -29.92
N ASN A 592 -17.38 37.83 -29.64
CA ASN A 592 -18.40 38.86 -29.46
C ASN A 592 -18.35 39.52 -28.07
N VAL A 593 -17.50 39.05 -27.16
CA VAL A 593 -17.28 39.66 -25.85
C VAL A 593 -15.83 40.14 -25.71
N ALA A 594 -15.59 41.06 -24.77
CA ALA A 594 -14.24 41.55 -24.49
C ALA A 594 -13.30 40.39 -24.10
N THR A 595 -12.04 40.45 -24.55
CA THR A 595 -11.00 39.43 -24.28
C THR A 595 -10.72 39.18 -22.80
N THR A 596 -11.07 40.13 -21.94
CA THR A 596 -10.97 40.03 -20.47
C THR A 596 -12.15 39.34 -19.81
N SER A 597 -13.21 39.03 -20.56
CA SER A 597 -14.40 38.37 -20.05
C SER A 597 -14.13 36.90 -19.75
N PRO A 598 -14.61 36.35 -18.63
CA PRO A 598 -14.55 34.90 -18.37
C PRO A 598 -15.39 34.09 -19.37
N LYS A 599 -16.21 34.75 -20.20
CA LYS A 599 -16.98 34.14 -21.30
C LYS A 599 -16.30 34.25 -22.67
N TYR A 600 -15.08 34.82 -22.75
CA TYR A 600 -14.37 35.00 -24.02
C TYR A 600 -13.85 33.70 -24.58
N SER A 601 -13.32 32.82 -23.73
CA SER A 601 -12.72 31.57 -24.15
C SER A 601 -13.00 30.45 -23.17
N GLU A 602 -12.90 29.24 -23.68
CA GLU A 602 -12.99 28.01 -22.93
C GLU A 602 -11.85 27.09 -23.37
N ILE A 603 -11.24 26.41 -22.41
CA ILE A 603 -10.35 25.27 -22.63
C ILE A 603 -10.86 24.12 -21.75
N VAL A 604 -11.00 22.94 -22.35
CA VAL A 604 -11.45 21.72 -21.67
C VAL A 604 -10.44 20.60 -21.90
N PRO A 605 -9.89 19.98 -20.82
CA PRO A 605 -10.09 20.34 -19.41
C PRO A 605 -9.49 21.72 -19.05
N ASN A 606 -9.94 22.30 -17.94
CA ASN A 606 -9.27 23.44 -17.32
C ASN A 606 -8.24 22.98 -16.26
N GLU A 607 -7.49 23.92 -15.66
CA GLU A 607 -6.44 23.62 -14.66
C GLU A 607 -6.94 22.87 -13.42
N SER A 608 -8.22 23.00 -13.06
CA SER A 608 -8.80 22.25 -11.93
C SER A 608 -9.20 20.81 -12.29
N GLN A 609 -9.27 20.51 -13.58
CA GLN A 609 -9.76 19.23 -14.12
C GLN A 609 -8.64 18.36 -14.69
N SER A 610 -7.44 18.90 -14.88
CA SER A 610 -6.30 18.19 -15.44
C SER A 610 -5.14 18.12 -14.46
N PHE A 611 -4.46 16.97 -14.42
CA PHE A 611 -3.25 16.76 -13.63
C PHE A 611 -1.97 16.96 -14.45
N THR A 612 -2.08 17.32 -15.74
CA THR A 612 -0.94 17.49 -16.64
C THR A 612 -1.22 18.55 -17.71
N THR A 613 -0.19 18.92 -18.46
CA THR A 613 -0.31 19.81 -19.61
C THR A 613 0.41 19.22 -20.81
N ASP A 614 0.00 19.60 -22.02
CA ASP A 614 0.75 19.24 -23.21
C ASP A 614 1.95 20.17 -23.46
N GLN A 615 2.62 19.95 -24.58
CA GLN A 615 3.74 20.75 -25.10
C GLN A 615 3.44 22.24 -25.34
N GLN A 616 2.17 22.67 -25.40
CA GLN A 616 1.79 24.09 -25.41
C GLN A 616 1.41 24.63 -24.02
N SER A 617 1.60 23.83 -22.96
CA SER A 617 1.25 24.13 -21.58
C SER A 617 -0.25 24.31 -21.34
N TYR A 618 -1.11 23.79 -22.23
CA TYR A 618 -2.54 23.73 -21.95
C TYR A 618 -2.87 22.48 -21.14
N PRO A 619 -3.84 22.55 -20.21
CA PRO A 619 -4.36 21.38 -19.53
C PRO A 619 -4.95 20.39 -20.54
N VAL A 620 -4.70 19.09 -20.34
CA VAL A 620 -5.18 18.02 -21.24
C VAL A 620 -5.77 16.84 -20.48
N ASN A 621 -6.67 16.12 -21.12
CA ASN A 621 -7.09 14.79 -20.69
C ASN A 621 -6.12 13.77 -21.26
N ILE A 622 -5.63 12.87 -20.42
CA ILE A 622 -4.90 11.67 -20.85
C ILE A 622 -5.93 10.60 -21.21
N ALA A 623 -5.96 10.18 -22.47
CA ALA A 623 -6.91 9.21 -23.04
C ALA A 623 -6.17 7.97 -23.58
N ASP A 624 -5.34 7.37 -22.74
CA ASP A 624 -4.44 6.28 -23.13
C ASP A 624 -5.20 5.00 -23.50
N ILE A 625 -4.66 4.28 -24.49
CA ILE A 625 -5.25 3.04 -24.99
C ILE A 625 -4.29 1.89 -24.72
N TYR A 626 -4.64 0.98 -23.81
CA TYR A 626 -3.87 -0.25 -23.58
C TYR A 626 -4.03 -1.20 -24.77
N LEU A 627 -2.92 -1.56 -25.40
CA LEU A 627 -2.94 -2.26 -26.70
C LEU A 627 -2.97 -3.79 -26.56
N LEU A 628 -2.65 -4.33 -25.39
CA LEU A 628 -2.60 -5.77 -25.11
C LEU A 628 -4.00 -6.40 -25.05
N ASP A 629 -5.01 -5.60 -24.69
CA ASP A 629 -6.39 -6.06 -24.49
C ASP A 629 -7.22 -6.01 -25.78
N LEU A 630 -6.67 -5.46 -26.87
CA LEU A 630 -7.37 -5.29 -28.14
C LEU A 630 -7.43 -6.62 -28.93
N LYS A 631 -8.63 -7.19 -29.05
CA LYS A 631 -8.93 -8.38 -29.88
C LYS A 631 -9.78 -7.98 -31.09
N LEU A 632 -9.46 -8.55 -32.26
CA LEU A 632 -10.33 -8.50 -33.44
C LEU A 632 -11.49 -9.47 -33.22
N ASP A 633 -12.73 -8.97 -33.25
CA ASP A 633 -13.89 -9.84 -33.36
C ASP A 633 -13.88 -10.53 -34.72
N LYS A 634 -13.97 -11.86 -34.74
CA LYS A 634 -14.36 -12.59 -35.95
C LYS A 634 -15.84 -12.28 -36.18
N LYS A 635 -16.14 -11.43 -37.16
CA LYS A 635 -17.51 -11.31 -37.70
C LYS A 635 -17.96 -12.63 -38.32
#